data_AF-A0A0U5G851-F1
#
_entry.id   AF-A0A0U5G851-F1
#
_cell.length_a   1.000
_cell.length_b   1.000
_cell.length_c   1.000
_cell.angle_alpha   90.00
_cell.angle_beta   90.00
_cell.angle_gamma   90.00
#
_symmetry.space_group_name_H-M   'P 1'
#
loop_
_entity.id
_entity.type
_entity.pdbx_description
1 polymer ?
#
loop_
_entity_poly.entity_id
_entity_poly.type
_entity_poly.pdbx_seq_one_letter_code
_entity_poly.pdbx_strand_id
1 'polypeptide(L)'
;MAILSLIGWYTLPKYATNLVLYVYYGLTIRAGDPKPQPGTPRYNRDRRRIFVAIVTTYLLYNLFEVYQKIQTEGDFYQALGVSPLSDERAIKTRFRRLAAQHHPDKLGAGSSSDYFVYLKQAQDTLTDPVKRYAYNMWGSRILDWGKIDTKHGYFLAGLMKSVPGYLVSFWMLLLLNYTWWSDWGRYVSFNPDTV
;
A
#
# COMPACT_ATOMS: atom_id res chain seq x y z
N MET A 1 -12.69 -3.79 10.29
CA MET A 1 -11.30 -3.56 10.77
C MET A 1 -10.62 -2.29 10.24
N ALA A 2 -11.20 -1.51 9.31
CA ALA A 2 -10.55 -0.31 8.77
C ALA A 2 -10.61 0.94 9.68
N ILE A 3 -11.69 1.09 10.46
CA ILE A 3 -11.90 2.29 11.30
C ILE A 3 -10.93 2.35 12.48
N LEU A 4 -10.67 1.21 13.14
CA LEU A 4 -9.66 1.12 14.21
C LEU A 4 -8.25 1.41 13.68
N SER A 5 -7.93 0.97 12.46
CA SER A 5 -6.68 1.32 11.78
C SER A 5 -6.58 2.83 11.55
N LEU A 6 -7.62 3.47 11.01
CA LEU A 6 -7.65 4.92 10.76
C LEU A 6 -7.51 5.76 12.05
N ILE A 7 -8.17 5.36 13.15
CA ILE A 7 -8.03 6.01 14.46
C ILE A 7 -6.61 5.81 15.00
N GLY A 8 -6.05 4.62 14.81
CA GLY A 8 -4.65 4.31 15.10
C GLY A 8 -3.71 5.26 14.35
N TRP A 9 -3.86 5.39 13.03
CA TRP A 9 -3.05 6.27 12.18
C TRP A 9 -3.17 7.76 12.53
N TYR A 10 -4.33 8.21 13.01
CA TYR A 10 -4.51 9.60 13.45
C TYR A 10 -3.85 9.89 14.81
N THR A 11 -3.86 8.92 15.71
CA THR A 11 -3.37 9.10 17.09
C THR A 11 -1.89 8.75 17.24
N LEU A 12 -1.39 7.77 16.49
CA LEU A 12 0.00 7.30 16.48
C LEU A 12 1.03 8.44 16.35
N PRO A 13 0.90 9.38 15.39
CA PRO A 13 1.88 10.45 15.24
C PRO A 13 1.95 11.35 16.48
N LYS A 14 0.82 11.57 17.16
CA LYS A 14 0.76 12.39 18.37
C LYS A 14 1.44 11.69 19.55
N TYR A 15 1.19 10.39 19.74
CA TYR A 15 1.84 9.60 20.78
C TYR A 15 3.34 9.44 20.53
N ALA A 16 3.75 9.12 19.30
CA ALA A 16 5.14 9.01 18.89
C ALA A 16 5.89 10.32 19.13
N THR A 17 5.29 11.46 18.76
CA THR A 17 5.87 12.78 19.02
C THR A 17 6.08 13.02 20.51
N ASN A 18 5.10 12.70 21.36
CA ASN A 18 5.21 12.89 22.81
C ASN A 18 6.30 12.00 23.43
N LEU A 19 6.44 10.76 22.97
CA LEU A 19 7.48 9.83 23.42
C LEU A 19 8.88 10.35 23.02
N VAL A 20 9.04 10.76 21.75
CA VAL A 20 10.31 11.32 21.26
C VAL A 20 10.64 12.63 21.99
N LEU A 21 9.65 13.48 22.27
CA LEU A 21 9.83 14.72 23.04
C LEU A 21 10.31 14.43 24.46
N TYR A 22 9.73 13.41 25.11
CA TYR A 22 10.12 12.97 26.45
C TYR A 22 11.58 12.50 26.49
N VAL A 23 12.00 11.67 25.52
CA VAL A 23 13.38 11.20 25.39
C VAL A 23 14.33 12.34 25.03
N TYR A 24 13.93 13.21 24.08
CA TYR A 24 14.72 14.37 23.65
C TYR A 24 15.04 15.30 24.82
N TYR A 25 14.05 15.66 25.64
CA TYR A 25 14.26 16.51 26.81
C TYR A 25 14.98 15.77 27.95
N GLY A 26 14.82 14.45 28.07
CA GLY A 26 15.60 13.64 29.01
C GLY A 26 17.10 13.64 28.69
N LEU A 27 17.47 13.73 27.41
CA LEU A 27 18.86 13.70 26.95
C LEU A 27 19.50 15.09 26.79
N THR A 28 18.72 16.11 26.40
CA THR A 28 19.25 17.44 26.04
C THR A 28 19.24 18.44 27.19
N ILE A 29 18.37 18.29 28.19
CA ILE A 29 18.28 19.22 29.31
C ILE A 29 19.27 18.77 30.41
N ARG A 30 20.20 19.66 30.76
CA ARG A 30 21.14 19.44 31.87
C ARG A 30 20.37 19.38 33.20
N ALA A 31 20.82 18.52 34.12
CA ALA A 31 20.21 18.38 35.44
C ALA A 31 20.18 19.73 36.17
N GLY A 32 19.00 20.35 36.26
CA GLY A 32 18.78 21.64 36.93
C GLY A 32 17.87 22.63 36.18
N ASP A 33 17.80 22.55 34.85
CA ASP A 33 16.94 23.45 34.07
C ASP A 33 15.47 22.97 34.05
N PRO A 34 14.47 23.86 34.20
CA PRO A 34 13.07 23.46 34.18
C PRO A 34 12.68 22.97 32.78
N LYS A 35 12.02 21.80 32.71
CA LYS A 35 11.48 21.27 31.46
C LYS A 35 10.48 22.29 30.87
N PRO A 36 10.54 22.58 29.55
CA PRO A 36 9.63 23.54 28.94
C PRO A 36 8.19 23.03 29.06
N GLN A 37 7.33 23.83 29.70
CA GLN A 37 5.96 23.45 29.98
C GLN A 37 5.09 23.53 28.70
N PRO A 38 4.04 22.69 28.60
CA PRO A 38 3.06 22.77 27.53
C PRO A 38 2.47 24.20 27.43
N GLY A 39 2.48 24.78 26.22
CA GLY A 39 2.01 26.14 25.98
C GLY A 39 3.10 27.22 25.89
N THR A 40 4.33 26.92 26.33
CA THR A 40 5.46 27.85 26.14
C THR A 40 5.87 27.93 24.65
N PRO A 41 6.37 29.08 24.15
CA PRO A 41 6.80 29.23 22.76
C PRO A 41 7.91 28.24 22.36
N ARG A 42 8.78 27.88 23.32
CA ARG A 42 9.87 26.90 23.15
C ARG A 42 9.32 25.48 22.94
N TYR A 43 8.41 25.03 23.82
CA TYR A 43 7.75 23.73 23.70
C TYR A 43 7.03 23.56 22.35
N ASN A 44 6.30 24.59 21.91
CA ASN A 44 5.56 24.54 20.65
C ASN A 44 6.48 24.43 19.42
N ARG A 45 7.64 25.11 19.44
CA ARG A 45 8.64 25.05 18.36
C ARG A 45 9.28 23.67 18.28
N ASP A 46 9.69 23.12 19.41
CA ASP A 46 10.35 21.81 19.48
C ASP A 46 9.39 20.69 19.09
N ARG A 47 8.16 20.74 19.59
CA ARG A 47 7.09 19.81 19.20
C ARG A 47 6.79 19.87 17.70
N ARG A 48 6.71 21.06 17.10
CA ARG A 48 6.46 21.21 15.65
C ARG A 48 7.61 20.63 14.82
N ARG A 49 8.86 20.89 15.21
CA ARG A 49 10.04 20.35 14.51
C ARG A 49 10.10 18.83 14.56
N ILE A 50 9.90 18.27 15.75
CA ILE A 50 9.91 16.81 15.97
C ILE A 50 8.74 16.15 15.23
N PHE A 51 7.54 16.73 15.31
CA PHE A 51 6.37 16.22 14.58
C PHE A 51 6.62 16.20 13.07
N VAL A 52 7.12 17.31 12.50
CA VAL A 52 7.45 17.38 11.07
C VAL A 52 8.51 16.36 10.72
N ALA A 53 9.59 16.23 11.49
CA ALA A 53 10.65 15.25 11.23
C ALA A 53 10.12 13.80 11.23
N ILE A 54 9.28 13.44 12.19
CA ILE A 54 8.65 12.11 12.28
C ILE A 54 7.77 11.87 11.07
N VAL A 55 6.87 12.79 10.75
CA VAL A 55 5.94 12.65 9.61
C VAL A 55 6.71 12.57 8.29
N THR A 56 7.70 13.43 8.09
CA THR A 56 8.54 13.40 6.87
C THR A 56 9.29 12.08 6.76
N THR A 57 9.91 11.60 7.84
CA THR A 57 10.61 10.29 7.85
C THR A 57 9.66 9.15 7.58
N TYR A 58 8.47 9.17 8.18
CA TYR A 58 7.43 8.16 7.98
C TYR A 58 6.91 8.13 6.53
N LEU A 59 6.69 9.31 5.92
CA LEU A 59 6.28 9.41 4.53
C LEU A 59 7.39 8.94 3.58
N LEU A 60 8.65 9.27 3.87
CA LEU A 60 9.80 8.77 3.11
C LEU A 60 9.93 7.26 3.24
N TYR A 61 9.74 6.71 4.44
CA TYR A 61 9.72 5.26 4.66
C TYR A 61 8.59 4.60 3.86
N ASN A 62 7.36 5.13 3.89
CA ASN A 62 6.26 4.59 3.08
C ASN A 62 6.55 4.68 1.59
N LEU A 63 7.11 5.80 1.13
CA LEU A 63 7.47 5.98 -0.27
C LEU A 63 8.50 4.93 -0.69
N PHE A 64 9.52 4.70 0.14
CA PHE A 64 10.54 3.69 -0.12
C PHE A 64 9.98 2.27 -0.06
N GLU A 65 9.16 1.96 0.94
CA GLU A 65 8.51 0.66 1.12
C GLU A 65 7.58 0.34 -0.07
N VAL A 66 6.74 1.29 -0.46
CA VAL A 66 5.85 1.13 -1.62
C VAL A 66 6.66 0.99 -2.91
N TYR A 67 7.72 1.78 -3.09
CA TYR A 67 8.61 1.65 -4.24
C TYR A 67 9.23 0.26 -4.33
N GLN A 68 9.79 -0.25 -3.23
CA GLN A 68 10.36 -1.59 -3.17
C GLN A 68 9.30 -2.66 -3.42
N LYS A 69 8.12 -2.55 -2.79
CA LYS A 69 7.01 -3.48 -2.95
C LYS A 69 6.48 -3.54 -4.39
N ILE A 70 6.37 -2.39 -5.06
CA ILE A 70 5.99 -2.32 -6.48
C ILE A 70 7.02 -3.05 -7.34
N GLN A 71 8.32 -2.95 -7.01
CA GLN A 71 9.37 -3.65 -7.74
C GLN A 71 9.43 -5.15 -7.48
N THR A 72 9.15 -5.59 -6.24
CA THR A 72 9.32 -6.99 -5.83
C THR A 72 8.06 -7.85 -6.02
N GLU A 73 6.86 -7.31 -5.77
CA GLU A 73 5.61 -8.08 -5.79
C GLU A 73 4.81 -7.89 -7.10
N GLY A 74 5.09 -6.84 -7.87
CA GLY A 74 4.11 -6.28 -8.80
C GLY A 74 4.15 -6.81 -10.23
N ASP A 75 5.31 -7.15 -10.78
CA ASP A 75 5.46 -7.03 -12.24
C ASP A 75 6.22 -8.20 -12.88
N PHE A 76 5.47 -9.12 -13.52
CA PHE A 76 6.00 -10.13 -14.41
C PHE A 76 6.87 -9.52 -15.53
N TYR A 77 6.60 -8.27 -15.90
CA TYR A 77 7.44 -7.51 -16.83
C TYR A 77 8.82 -7.21 -16.24
N GLN A 78 8.89 -6.79 -14.98
CA GLN A 78 10.17 -6.55 -14.29
C GLN A 78 10.91 -7.86 -14.01
N ALA A 79 10.20 -8.92 -13.61
CA ALA A 79 10.76 -10.25 -13.39
C ALA A 79 11.46 -10.81 -14.63
N LEU A 80 10.89 -10.59 -15.82
CA LEU A 80 11.49 -10.98 -17.09
C LEU A 80 12.44 -9.92 -17.69
N GLY A 81 12.52 -8.73 -17.08
CA GLY A 81 13.31 -7.60 -17.58
C GLY A 81 12.85 -7.11 -18.96
N VAL A 82 11.54 -7.05 -19.18
CA VAL A 82 10.90 -6.66 -20.45
C VAL A 82 9.99 -5.44 -20.25
N SER A 83 9.85 -4.64 -21.30
CA SER A 83 8.88 -3.54 -21.31
C SER A 83 7.44 -4.08 -21.40
N PRO A 84 6.44 -3.40 -20.81
CA PRO A 84 5.01 -3.70 -21.01
C PRO A 84 4.56 -3.69 -22.47
N LEU A 85 5.31 -3.03 -23.35
CA LEU A 85 5.07 -2.97 -24.80
C LEU A 85 5.80 -4.04 -25.61
N SER A 86 6.52 -4.95 -24.95
CA SER A 86 7.33 -5.95 -25.64
C SER A 86 6.46 -7.00 -26.34
N ASP A 87 6.94 -7.45 -27.51
CA ASP A 87 6.35 -8.55 -28.26
C ASP A 87 6.53 -9.90 -27.55
N GLU A 88 5.65 -10.84 -27.85
CA GLU A 88 5.69 -12.22 -27.34
C GLU A 88 7.05 -12.90 -27.60
N ARG A 89 7.66 -12.65 -28.76
CA ARG A 89 8.99 -13.18 -29.11
C ARG A 89 10.08 -12.67 -28.18
N ALA A 90 10.03 -11.40 -27.81
CA ALA A 90 10.99 -10.79 -26.88
C ALA A 90 10.84 -11.38 -25.48
N ILE A 91 9.60 -11.57 -25.02
CA ILE A 91 9.26 -12.21 -23.73
C ILE A 91 9.82 -13.64 -23.69
N LYS A 92 9.53 -14.48 -24.69
CA LYS A 92 10.06 -15.86 -24.77
C LYS A 92 11.58 -15.91 -24.80
N THR A 93 12.21 -14.98 -25.53
CA THR A 93 13.69 -14.92 -25.63
C THR A 93 14.32 -14.56 -24.29
N ARG A 94 13.77 -13.59 -23.57
CA ARG A 94 14.25 -13.19 -22.24
C ARG A 94 14.04 -14.30 -21.22
N PHE A 95 12.86 -14.94 -21.22
CA PHE A 95 12.60 -16.11 -20.40
C PHE A 95 13.64 -17.22 -20.63
N ARG A 96 13.94 -17.59 -21.89
CA ARG A 96 14.95 -18.63 -22.18
C ARG A 96 16.33 -18.30 -21.59
N ARG A 97 16.75 -17.03 -21.64
CA ARG A 97 18.03 -16.59 -21.05
C ARG A 97 18.02 -16.72 -19.53
N LEU A 98 16.96 -16.26 -18.88
CA LEU A 98 16.81 -16.34 -17.41
C LEU A 98 16.64 -17.79 -16.93
N ALA A 99 15.85 -18.59 -17.64
CA ALA A 99 15.64 -20.01 -17.38
C ALA A 99 16.95 -20.80 -17.43
N ALA A 100 17.86 -20.49 -18.37
CA ALA A 100 19.16 -21.14 -18.47
C ALA A 100 20.13 -20.77 -17.33
N GLN A 101 19.94 -19.60 -16.71
CA GLN A 101 20.69 -19.12 -15.56
C GLN A 101 20.15 -19.69 -14.25
N HIS A 102 18.82 -19.71 -14.09
CA HIS A 102 18.13 -20.13 -12.88
C HIS A 102 17.64 -21.60 -12.93
N HIS A 103 18.18 -22.42 -13.82
CA HIS A 103 17.75 -23.81 -13.94
C HIS A 103 18.06 -24.57 -12.64
N PRO A 104 17.10 -25.34 -12.07
CA PRO A 104 17.28 -26.01 -10.77
C PRO A 104 18.44 -27.02 -10.78
N ASP A 105 18.79 -27.54 -11.96
CA ASP A 105 19.91 -28.46 -12.19
C ASP A 105 21.30 -27.81 -11.95
N LYS A 106 21.42 -26.49 -12.12
CA LYS A 106 22.71 -25.77 -12.02
C LYS A 106 22.98 -25.14 -10.66
N LEU A 107 21.94 -24.88 -9.86
CA LEU A 107 22.05 -24.01 -8.67
C LEU A 107 21.70 -24.70 -7.34
N GLY A 108 21.35 -25.98 -7.34
CA GLY A 108 21.03 -26.71 -6.11
C GLY A 108 19.65 -26.35 -5.55
N ALA A 109 19.03 -27.33 -4.88
CA ALA A 109 17.66 -27.26 -4.42
C ALA A 109 17.51 -26.32 -3.21
N GLY A 110 16.76 -25.24 -3.39
CA GLY A 110 16.42 -24.32 -2.29
C GLY A 110 15.80 -23.02 -2.81
N SER A 111 16.62 -22.10 -3.33
CA SER A 111 16.17 -20.78 -3.77
C SER A 111 15.87 -20.68 -5.27
N SER A 112 16.50 -21.52 -6.09
CA SER A 112 16.42 -21.40 -7.55
C SER A 112 15.16 -22.05 -8.15
N SER A 113 14.57 -23.02 -7.45
CA SER A 113 13.36 -23.71 -7.90
C SER A 113 12.14 -22.77 -7.90
N ASP A 114 11.91 -22.06 -6.79
CA ASP A 114 10.73 -21.20 -6.65
C ASP A 114 10.78 -20.00 -7.61
N TYR A 115 11.97 -19.41 -7.76
CA TYR A 115 12.18 -18.31 -8.71
C TYR A 115 11.99 -18.78 -10.16
N PHE A 116 12.44 -19.98 -10.52
CA PHE A 116 12.21 -20.55 -11.84
C PHE A 116 10.72 -20.78 -12.12
N VAL A 117 9.97 -21.30 -11.14
CA VAL A 117 8.51 -21.47 -11.25
C VAL A 117 7.82 -20.12 -11.45
N TYR A 118 8.24 -19.10 -10.71
CA TYR A 118 7.74 -17.73 -10.85
C TYR A 118 8.02 -17.15 -12.25
N LEU A 119 9.25 -17.29 -12.77
CA LEU A 119 9.60 -16.86 -14.13
C LEU A 119 8.79 -17.57 -15.21
N LYS A 120 8.52 -18.87 -15.01
CA LYS A 120 7.67 -19.65 -15.92
C LYS A 120 6.22 -19.15 -15.89
N GLN A 121 5.67 -18.91 -14.71
CA GLN A 121 4.32 -18.35 -14.55
C GLN A 121 4.20 -16.96 -15.17
N ALA A 122 5.23 -16.13 -15.04
CA ALA A 122 5.32 -14.83 -15.69
C ALA A 122 5.28 -14.96 -17.23
N GLN A 123 6.11 -15.84 -17.79
CA GLN A 123 6.14 -16.07 -19.23
C GLN A 123 4.81 -16.63 -19.75
N ASP A 124 4.22 -17.63 -19.09
CA ASP A 124 2.94 -18.23 -19.48
C ASP A 124 1.80 -17.21 -19.47
N THR A 125 1.79 -16.31 -18.48
CA THR A 125 0.77 -15.26 -18.35
C THR A 125 0.93 -14.17 -19.40
N LEU A 126 2.16 -13.73 -19.67
CA LEU A 126 2.44 -12.63 -20.60
C LEU A 126 2.44 -13.06 -22.07
N THR A 127 2.60 -14.36 -22.34
CA THR A 127 2.58 -14.92 -23.69
C THR A 127 1.15 -15.02 -24.24
N ASP A 128 0.20 -15.36 -23.37
CA ASP A 128 -1.21 -15.50 -23.75
C ASP A 128 -1.88 -14.10 -23.80
N PRO A 129 -2.44 -13.66 -24.95
CA PRO A 129 -3.04 -12.34 -25.07
C PRO A 129 -4.26 -12.14 -24.16
N VAL A 130 -4.97 -13.21 -23.80
CA VAL A 130 -6.13 -13.15 -22.91
C VAL A 130 -5.67 -12.95 -21.47
N LYS A 131 -4.70 -13.75 -21.02
CA LYS A 131 -4.14 -13.63 -19.67
C LYS A 131 -3.34 -12.35 -19.49
N ARG A 132 -2.59 -11.90 -20.50
CA ARG A 132 -1.88 -10.62 -20.49
C ARG A 132 -2.85 -9.45 -20.32
N TYR A 133 -3.99 -9.49 -21.01
CA TYR A 133 -5.04 -8.48 -20.84
C TYR A 133 -5.56 -8.46 -19.40
N ALA A 134 -5.88 -9.63 -18.84
CA ALA A 134 -6.35 -9.73 -17.48
C ALA A 134 -5.29 -9.29 -16.45
N TYR A 135 -4.04 -9.69 -16.67
CA TYR A 135 -2.91 -9.33 -15.81
C TYR A 135 -2.70 -7.83 -15.78
N ASN A 136 -2.78 -7.15 -16.93
CA ASN A 136 -2.67 -5.70 -17.00
C ASN A 136 -3.77 -4.97 -16.21
N MET A 137 -4.94 -5.58 -16.02
CA MET A 137 -6.07 -4.95 -15.34
C MET A 137 -6.16 -5.26 -13.84
N TRP A 138 -5.82 -6.49 -13.42
CA TRP A 138 -5.95 -6.92 -12.02
C TRP A 138 -4.66 -7.43 -11.38
N GLY A 139 -3.54 -7.40 -12.10
CA GLY A 139 -2.23 -7.84 -11.64
C GLY A 139 -2.15 -9.36 -11.42
N SER A 140 -1.30 -9.78 -10.50
CA SER A 140 -1.08 -11.18 -10.13
C SER A 140 -2.30 -11.89 -9.55
N ARG A 141 -3.37 -11.16 -9.18
CA ARG A 141 -4.62 -11.73 -8.65
C ARG A 141 -5.31 -12.68 -9.62
N ILE A 142 -5.08 -12.52 -10.93
CA ILE A 142 -5.70 -13.38 -11.95
C ILE A 142 -5.26 -14.85 -11.85
N LEU A 143 -4.12 -15.11 -11.19
CA LEU A 143 -3.56 -16.45 -11.02
C LEU A 143 -4.44 -17.30 -10.10
N ASP A 144 -5.17 -16.66 -9.18
CA ASP A 144 -6.10 -17.30 -8.24
C ASP A 144 -7.49 -17.55 -8.85
N TRP A 145 -7.77 -17.02 -10.04
CA TRP A 145 -9.12 -17.03 -10.63
C TRP A 145 -9.42 -18.29 -11.45
N GLY A 146 -8.47 -19.23 -11.51
CA GLY A 146 -8.59 -20.48 -12.25
C GLY A 146 -8.36 -20.32 -13.75
N LYS A 147 -8.65 -21.39 -14.50
CA LYS A 147 -8.51 -21.43 -15.96
C LYS A 147 -9.73 -20.78 -16.61
N ILE A 148 -9.54 -19.60 -17.16
CA ILE A 148 -10.53 -18.89 -17.97
C ILE A 148 -9.85 -18.60 -19.31
N ASP A 149 -10.50 -18.93 -20.42
CA ASP A 149 -9.86 -18.82 -21.74
C ASP A 149 -10.35 -17.59 -22.53
N THR A 150 -11.32 -16.84 -22.00
CA THR A 150 -11.93 -15.69 -22.67
C THR A 150 -11.69 -14.37 -21.94
N LYS A 151 -11.48 -13.29 -22.70
CA LYS A 151 -11.29 -11.92 -22.16
C LYS A 151 -12.50 -11.48 -21.33
N HIS A 152 -13.70 -11.73 -21.85
CA HIS A 152 -14.96 -11.41 -21.15
C HIS A 152 -15.11 -12.22 -19.85
N GLY A 153 -14.68 -13.49 -19.83
CA GLY A 153 -14.69 -14.30 -18.62
C GLY A 153 -13.80 -13.70 -17.53
N TYR A 154 -12.57 -13.31 -17.87
CA TYR A 154 -11.68 -12.63 -16.91
C TYR A 154 -12.23 -11.29 -16.44
N PHE A 155 -12.86 -10.52 -17.33
CA PHE A 155 -13.54 -9.28 -16.99
C PHE A 155 -14.66 -9.47 -15.98
N LEU A 156 -15.57 -10.40 -16.26
CA LEU A 156 -16.67 -10.67 -15.37
C LEU A 156 -16.18 -11.24 -14.03
N ALA A 157 -15.19 -12.14 -14.05
CA ALA A 157 -14.58 -12.68 -12.84
C ALA A 157 -13.98 -11.58 -11.97
N GLY A 158 -13.24 -10.64 -12.57
CA GLY A 158 -12.66 -9.52 -11.84
C GLY A 158 -13.69 -8.58 -11.25
N LEU A 159 -14.75 -8.29 -12.02
CA LEU A 159 -15.86 -7.48 -11.56
C LEU A 159 -16.55 -8.16 -10.36
N MET A 160 -16.93 -9.42 -10.49
CA MET A 160 -17.59 -10.20 -9.44
C MET A 160 -16.74 -10.33 -8.16
N LYS A 161 -15.41 -10.39 -8.29
CA LYS A 161 -14.48 -10.39 -7.14
C LYS A 161 -14.38 -9.02 -6.46
N SER A 162 -14.51 -7.92 -7.21
CA SER A 162 -14.41 -6.55 -6.65
C SER A 162 -15.71 -6.03 -6.03
N VAL A 163 -16.87 -6.41 -6.59
CA VAL A 163 -18.19 -5.87 -6.21
C VAL A 163 -18.52 -6.03 -4.72
N PRO A 164 -18.27 -7.18 -4.06
CA PRO A 164 -18.59 -7.35 -2.65
C PRO A 164 -17.92 -6.31 -1.75
N GLY A 165 -16.66 -5.94 -2.03
CA GLY A 165 -15.95 -4.93 -1.25
C GLY A 165 -16.60 -3.54 -1.34
N TYR A 166 -17.05 -3.16 -2.54
CA TYR A 166 -17.75 -1.89 -2.76
C TYR A 166 -19.16 -1.91 -2.16
N LEU A 167 -19.90 -3.01 -2.27
CA LEU A 167 -21.20 -3.14 -1.64
C LEU A 167 -21.11 -3.05 -0.12
N VAL A 168 -20.16 -3.75 0.50
CA VAL A 168 -19.90 -3.63 1.94
C VAL A 168 -19.57 -2.19 2.31
N SER A 169 -18.72 -1.52 1.53
CA SER A 169 -18.38 -0.11 1.77
C SER A 169 -19.60 0.81 1.64
N PHE A 170 -20.42 0.61 0.62
CA PHE A 170 -21.65 1.35 0.39
C PHE A 170 -22.66 1.16 1.53
N TRP A 171 -22.90 -0.10 1.94
CA TRP A 171 -23.76 -0.41 3.09
C TRP A 171 -23.21 0.14 4.40
N MET A 172 -21.89 0.11 4.59
CA MET A 172 -21.24 0.71 5.75
C MET A 172 -21.46 2.23 5.77
N LEU A 173 -21.38 2.90 4.62
CA LEU A 173 -21.66 4.32 4.51
C LEU A 173 -23.13 4.64 4.79
N LEU A 174 -24.07 3.83 4.30
CA LEU A 174 -25.50 3.98 4.62
C LEU A 174 -25.78 3.79 6.11
N LEU A 175 -25.16 2.79 6.73
CA LEU A 175 -25.26 2.53 8.16
C LEU A 175 -24.71 3.70 8.96
N LEU A 176 -23.49 4.17 8.64
CA LEU A 176 -22.88 5.33 9.30
C LEU A 176 -23.72 6.61 9.12
N ASN A 177 -24.30 6.81 7.93
CA ASN A 177 -25.19 7.93 7.68
C ASN A 177 -26.43 7.87 8.58
N TYR A 178 -27.08 6.71 8.63
CA TYR A 178 -28.25 6.50 9.46
C TYR A 178 -27.97 6.66 10.96
N THR A 179 -26.85 6.14 11.46
CA THR A 179 -26.58 6.12 12.91
C THR A 179 -25.85 7.35 13.45
N TRP A 180 -25.07 8.06 12.62
CA TRP A 180 -24.11 9.06 13.12
C TRP A 180 -24.28 10.47 12.54
N TRP A 181 -24.90 10.63 11.36
CA TRP A 181 -24.99 11.93 10.68
C TRP A 181 -26.19 12.80 11.09
N SER A 182 -27.08 12.30 11.95
CA SER A 182 -28.26 13.02 12.48
C SER A 182 -27.91 14.36 13.14
N ASP A 183 -26.74 14.49 13.77
CA ASP A 183 -26.42 15.67 14.60
C ASP A 183 -25.41 16.63 13.98
N TRP A 184 -24.75 16.27 12.88
CA TRP A 184 -23.69 17.10 12.29
C TRP A 184 -24.24 18.35 11.57
N GLY A 185 -25.52 18.34 11.16
CA GLY A 185 -26.20 19.46 10.51
C GLY A 185 -26.89 20.46 11.46
N ARG A 186 -27.02 20.14 12.76
CA ARG A 186 -27.77 20.98 13.71
C ARG A 186 -27.00 22.22 14.20
N TYR A 187 -25.70 22.31 13.94
CA TYR A 187 -24.86 23.42 14.41
C TYR A 187 -24.67 24.54 13.37
N VAL A 188 -25.32 24.48 12.20
CA VAL A 188 -25.17 25.46 11.12
C VAL A 188 -26.33 26.48 11.07
N SER A 189 -27.35 26.37 11.93
CA SER A 189 -28.33 27.45 12.07
C SER A 189 -27.76 28.59 12.92
N PHE A 190 -27.19 29.58 12.23
CA PHE A 190 -26.81 30.87 12.80
C PHE A 190 -28.10 31.59 13.26
N ASN A 191 -28.31 31.73 14.57
CA ASN A 191 -29.44 32.48 15.13
C ASN A 191 -29.14 33.98 15.01
N PRO A 192 -29.89 34.78 14.21
CA PRO A 192 -29.54 36.18 13.95
C PRO A 192 -29.92 37.14 15.08
N ASP A 193 -30.51 36.70 16.19
CA ASP A 193 -31.15 37.58 17.19
C ASP A 193 -30.27 37.94 18.41
N THR A 194 -28.94 37.90 18.29
CA THR A 194 -28.04 38.36 19.36
C THR A 194 -27.02 39.40 18.87
N VAL A 195 -27.50 40.61 18.56
CA VAL A 195 -26.75 41.88 18.70
C VAL A 195 -27.75 43.00 19.01
#